data_AF-A0A942KPH2-F1
#
_entry.id   AF-A0A942KPH2-F1
#
_cell.length_a   1.000
_cell.length_b   1.000
_cell.length_c   1.000
_cell.angle_alpha   90.00
_cell.angle_beta   90.00
_cell.angle_gamma   90.00
#
_symmetry.space_group_name_H-M   'P 1'
#
loop_
_entity.id
_entity.type
_entity.pdbx_description
1 polymer ?
#
loop_
_entity_poly.entity_id
_entity_poly.type
_entity_poly.pdbx_seq_one_letter_code
_entity_poly.pdbx_strand_id
1 'polypeptide(L)'
;MNLLGNTYVRVSNSFLHDMATGTWAACVLVLWVLNRQALGVPPSAAEALSQAAAVIWLLLLAALFVVTVTGILRLFYWRATTPASELGAKRRALIVKHIAFLVIYGGGSYWAWTLL
;
A
#
# COMPACT_ATOMS: atom_id res chain seq x y z
N MET A 1 12.90 -22.09 17.18
CA MET A 1 13.27 -21.09 16.16
C MET A 1 12.28 -19.94 16.22
N ASN A 2 12.74 -18.71 16.42
CA ASN A 2 11.84 -17.54 16.32
C ASN A 2 11.29 -17.50 14.88
N LEU A 3 9.98 -17.33 14.69
CA LEU A 3 9.35 -17.19 13.35
C LEU A 3 10.07 -16.14 12.50
N LEU A 4 10.63 -15.13 13.18
CA LEU A 4 11.38 -14.03 12.61
C LEU A 4 12.83 -14.38 12.17
N GLY A 5 13.35 -15.55 12.54
CA GLY A 5 14.66 -16.04 12.08
C GLY A 5 14.59 -16.84 10.78
N ASN A 6 13.39 -17.20 10.31
CA ASN A 6 13.21 -18.05 9.14
C ASN A 6 13.33 -17.24 7.83
N THR A 7 14.27 -17.63 6.97
CA THR A 7 14.52 -16.98 5.67
C THR A 7 13.29 -16.96 4.76
N TYR A 8 12.53 -18.06 4.69
CA TYR A 8 11.33 -18.12 3.86
C TYR A 8 10.28 -17.12 4.30
N VAL A 9 10.08 -16.97 5.62
CA VAL A 9 9.13 -15.98 6.16
C VAL A 9 9.56 -14.56 5.79
N ARG A 10 10.86 -14.25 5.88
CA ARG A 10 11.39 -12.93 5.52
C ARG A 10 11.22 -12.61 4.02
N VAL A 11 11.50 -13.59 3.16
CA VAL A 11 11.34 -13.44 1.71
C VAL A 11 9.87 -13.26 1.35
N SER A 12 8.98 -14.12 1.87
CA SER A 12 7.54 -14.02 1.63
C SER A 12 6.95 -12.71 2.13
N ASN A 13 7.32 -12.26 3.33
CA ASN A 13 6.89 -10.96 3.84
C ASN A 13 7.40 -9.81 2.97
N SER A 14 8.62 -9.93 2.43
CA SER A 14 9.17 -8.91 1.55
C SER A 14 8.41 -8.84 0.24
N PHE A 15 8.19 -9.99 -0.40
CA PHE A 15 7.40 -10.11 -1.62
C PHE A 15 5.98 -9.58 -1.45
N LEU A 16 5.26 -10.00 -0.40
CA LEU A 16 3.87 -9.56 -0.15
C LEU A 16 3.76 -8.05 0.05
N HIS A 17 4.71 -7.44 0.76
CA HIS A 17 4.74 -6.00 0.96
C HIS A 17 4.93 -5.23 -0.36
N ASP A 18 5.87 -5.68 -1.20
CA ASP A 18 6.19 -5.01 -2.45
C ASP A 18 5.06 -5.23 -3.48
N MET A 19 4.48 -6.43 -3.53
CA MET A 19 3.30 -6.74 -4.32
C MET A 19 2.11 -5.86 -3.90
N ALA A 20 1.81 -5.77 -2.60
CA ALA A 20 0.71 -4.94 -2.10
C ALA A 20 0.92 -3.45 -2.38
N THR A 21 2.17 -2.97 -2.36
CA THR A 21 2.51 -1.60 -2.78
C THR A 21 2.17 -1.37 -4.26
N GLY A 22 2.56 -2.31 -5.14
CA GLY A 22 2.22 -2.25 -6.56
C GLY A 22 0.72 -2.31 -6.82
N THR A 23 0.01 -3.21 -6.12
CA THR A 23 -1.45 -3.34 -6.18
C THR A 23 -2.14 -2.05 -5.77
N TRP A 24 -1.71 -1.41 -4.68
CA TRP A 24 -2.27 -0.11 -4.25
C TRP A 24 -2.14 0.94 -5.37
N ALA A 25 -0.94 1.09 -5.95
CA ALA A 25 -0.72 2.07 -7.02
C ALA A 25 -1.57 1.76 -8.27
N ALA A 26 -1.68 0.47 -8.63
CA ALA A 26 -2.53 0.04 -9.73
C ALA A 26 -4.01 0.36 -9.48
N CYS A 27 -4.52 0.14 -8.26
CA CYS A 27 -5.90 0.48 -7.91
C CYS A 27 -6.16 2.00 -8.05
N VAL A 28 -5.24 2.85 -7.59
CA VAL A 28 -5.35 4.31 -7.77
C VAL A 28 -5.49 4.68 -9.24
N LEU A 29 -4.63 4.11 -10.11
CA LEU A 29 -4.67 4.37 -11.55
C LEU A 29 -5.95 3.85 -12.20
N VAL A 30 -6.41 2.65 -11.83
CA VAL A 30 -7.65 2.07 -12.35
C VAL A 30 -8.85 2.93 -11.96
N LEU A 31 -8.93 3.41 -10.71
CA LEU A 31 -9.99 4.33 -10.28
C LEU A 31 -10.01 5.61 -11.12
N TRP A 32 -8.84 6.18 -11.41
CA TRP A 32 -8.73 7.33 -12.30
C TRP A 32 -9.23 7.03 -13.72
N VAL A 33 -8.88 5.88 -14.29
CA VAL A 33 -9.37 5.47 -15.62
C VAL A 33 -10.88 5.27 -15.61
N LEU A 34 -11.43 4.57 -14.61
CA LEU A 34 -12.87 4.32 -14.49
C LEU A 34 -13.67 5.63 -14.39
N ASN A 35 -13.21 6.55 -13.54
CA ASN A 35 -13.82 7.87 -13.38
C ASN A 35 -13.85 8.65 -14.71
N ARG A 36 -12.74 8.63 -15.48
CA ARG A 36 -12.66 9.29 -16.79
C ARG A 36 -13.62 8.69 -17.81
N GLN A 37 -13.77 7.37 -17.83
CA GLN A 37 -14.66 6.69 -18.78
C GLN A 37 -16.14 6.88 -18.44
N ALA A 38 -16.49 6.99 -17.16
CA ALA A 38 -17.87 7.18 -16.72
C ALA A 38 -18.51 8.47 -17.28
N LEU A 39 -17.72 9.49 -17.60
CA LEU A 39 -18.21 10.77 -18.15
C LEU A 39 -18.70 10.68 -19.60
N GLY A 40 -18.34 9.63 -20.33
CA GLY A 40 -18.61 9.50 -21.77
C GLY A 40 -19.62 8.41 -22.15
N VAL A 41 -20.24 7.75 -21.18
CA VAL A 41 -21.06 6.55 -21.41
C VAL A 41 -22.52 6.75 -21.00
N PRO A 42 -23.46 5.93 -21.53
CA PRO A 42 -24.85 5.96 -21.10
C PRO A 42 -25.02 5.68 -19.60
N PRO A 43 -26.11 6.15 -18.96
CA PRO A 43 -26.31 6.01 -17.52
C PRO A 43 -26.18 4.59 -16.96
N SER A 44 -26.67 3.58 -17.68
CA SER A 44 -26.58 2.17 -17.28
C SER A 44 -25.14 1.64 -17.27
N ALA A 45 -24.29 2.11 -18.20
CA ALA A 45 -22.88 1.78 -18.22
C ALA A 45 -22.11 2.55 -17.13
N ALA A 46 -22.47 3.80 -16.87
CA ALA A 46 -21.89 4.60 -15.80
C ALA A 46 -22.13 3.96 -14.42
N GLU A 47 -23.34 3.42 -14.18
CA GLU A 47 -23.67 2.71 -12.94
C GLU A 47 -22.80 1.45 -12.75
N ALA A 48 -22.63 0.65 -13.80
CA ALA A 48 -21.75 -0.53 -13.74
C ALA A 48 -20.29 -0.17 -13.45
N LEU A 49 -19.78 0.94 -14.03
CA LEU A 49 -18.44 1.44 -13.74
C LEU A 49 -18.30 1.92 -12.30
N SER A 50 -19.32 2.57 -11.74
CA SER A 50 -19.33 3.00 -10.34
C SER A 50 -19.27 1.81 -9.37
N GLN A 51 -20.04 0.75 -9.65
CA GLN A 51 -19.98 -0.48 -8.86
C GLN A 51 -18.60 -1.14 -8.93
N ALA A 52 -17.99 -1.19 -10.12
CA ALA A 52 -16.62 -1.68 -10.28
C ALA A 52 -15.62 -0.82 -9.49
N ALA A 53 -15.75 0.51 -9.53
CA ALA A 53 -14.91 1.43 -8.79
C ALA A 53 -14.98 1.19 -7.27
N ALA A 54 -16.18 0.93 -6.72
CA ALA A 54 -16.33 0.57 -5.31
C ALA A 54 -15.56 -0.70 -4.93
N VAL A 55 -15.55 -1.72 -5.79
CA VAL A 55 -14.76 -2.95 -5.56
C VAL A 55 -13.27 -2.67 -5.62
N ILE A 56 -12.81 -1.88 -6.59
CA ILE A 56 -11.39 -1.49 -6.70
C ILE A 56 -10.95 -0.67 -5.49
N TRP A 57 -11.82 0.18 -4.95
CA TRP A 57 -11.57 0.92 -3.72
C TRP A 57 -11.37 -0.02 -2.51
N LEU A 58 -12.20 -1.04 -2.35
CA LEU A 58 -12.00 -2.04 -1.29
C LEU A 58 -10.70 -2.82 -1.46
N LEU A 59 -10.31 -3.15 -2.70
CA LEU A 59 -9.01 -3.78 -2.99
C LEU A 59 -7.83 -2.86 -2.66
N LEU A 60 -7.96 -1.56 -2.91
CA LEU A 60 -6.98 -0.55 -2.52
C LEU A 60 -6.78 -0.54 -0.99
N LEU A 61 -7.87 -0.53 -0.23
CA LEU A 61 -7.82 -0.59 1.23
C LEU A 61 -7.22 -1.90 1.74
N ALA A 62 -7.56 -3.03 1.12
CA ALA A 62 -6.96 -4.32 1.44
C ALA A 62 -5.45 -4.32 1.16
N ALA A 63 -5.01 -3.73 0.05
CA ALA A 63 -3.59 -3.58 -0.28
C ALA A 63 -2.85 -2.72 0.77
N LEU A 64 -3.43 -1.59 1.20
CA LEU A 64 -2.87 -0.77 2.28
C LEU A 64 -2.76 -1.53 3.60
N PHE A 65 -3.77 -2.32 3.94
CA PHE A 65 -3.75 -3.16 5.13
C PHE A 65 -2.59 -4.16 5.06
N VAL A 66 -2.40 -4.85 3.94
CA VAL A 66 -1.29 -5.79 3.74
C VAL A 66 0.07 -5.09 3.80
N VAL A 67 0.25 -3.94 3.13
CA VAL A 67 1.49 -3.14 3.21
C VAL A 67 1.81 -2.76 4.65
N THR A 68 0.79 -2.36 5.42
CA THR A 68 0.94 -1.94 6.82
C THR A 68 1.36 -3.11 7.70
N VAL A 69 0.63 -4.24 7.65
CA VAL A 69 0.93 -5.43 8.45
C VAL A 69 2.34 -5.96 8.14
N THR A 70 2.66 -6.12 6.85
CA THR A 70 3.98 -6.61 6.42
C THR A 70 5.11 -5.62 6.74
N GLY A 71 4.82 -4.31 6.72
CA GLY A 71 5.74 -3.24 7.13
C GLY A 71 6.04 -3.27 8.63
N ILE A 72 5.02 -3.50 9.47
CA ILE A 72 5.18 -3.70 10.92
C ILE A 72 6.07 -4.91 11.18
N LEU A 73 5.85 -6.03 10.48
CA LEU A 73 6.72 -7.19 10.58
C LEU A 73 8.17 -6.83 10.22
N ARG A 74 8.42 -6.14 9.09
CA ARG A 74 9.75 -5.63 8.69
C ARG A 74 10.43 -4.83 9.81
N LEU A 75 9.69 -3.99 10.53
CA LEU A 75 10.23 -3.17 11.62
C LEU A 75 10.78 -4.03 12.79
N PHE A 76 10.11 -5.12 13.14
CA PHE A 76 10.58 -6.03 14.19
C PHE A 76 11.91 -6.71 13.82
N TYR A 77 12.04 -7.22 12.60
CA TYR A 77 13.32 -7.79 12.13
C TYR A 77 14.42 -6.75 12.14
N TRP A 78 14.12 -5.55 11.63
CA TRP A 78 15.09 -4.47 11.50
C TRP A 78 15.67 -4.04 12.85
N ARG A 79 14.83 -3.96 13.89
CA ARG A 79 15.27 -3.61 15.25
C ARG A 79 16.15 -4.71 15.86
N ALA A 80 15.86 -5.98 15.55
CA ALA A 80 16.62 -7.12 16.05
C ALA A 80 18.00 -7.29 15.38
N THR A 81 18.17 -6.83 14.14
CA THR A 81 19.40 -7.05 13.36
C THR A 81 20.28 -5.82 13.18
N THR A 82 19.84 -4.62 13.58
CA THR A 82 20.61 -3.39 13.41
C THR A 82 21.65 -3.21 14.53
N PRO A 83 22.94 -3.01 14.20
CA PRO A 83 23.97 -2.68 15.19
C PRO A 83 23.65 -1.41 15.98
N ALA A 84 24.03 -1.37 17.27
CA ALA A 84 23.72 -0.24 18.15
C ALA A 84 24.25 1.11 17.64
N SER A 85 25.43 1.10 17.00
CA SER A 85 26.05 2.28 16.38
C SER A 85 25.22 2.88 15.24
N GLU A 86 24.39 2.09 14.56
CA GLU A 86 23.60 2.53 13.41
C GLU A 86 22.16 2.91 13.76
N LEU A 87 21.68 2.57 14.96
CA LEU A 87 20.27 2.73 15.35
C LEU A 87 19.80 4.19 15.25
N GLY A 88 20.64 5.15 15.66
CA GLY A 88 20.30 6.57 15.63
C GLY A 88 20.07 7.09 14.20
N ALA A 89 21.01 6.81 13.29
CA ALA A 89 20.93 7.22 11.89
C ALA A 89 19.73 6.57 11.19
N LYS A 90 19.57 5.25 11.37
CA LYS A 90 18.48 4.52 10.73
C LYS A 90 17.10 4.90 11.28
N ARG A 91 16.96 5.21 12.58
CA ARG A 91 15.69 5.71 13.13
C ARG A 91 15.25 7.01 12.43
N ARG A 92 16.18 7.94 12.21
CA ARG A 92 15.88 9.19 11.48
C ARG A 92 15.46 8.91 10.04
N ALA A 93 16.18 8.03 9.35
CA ALA A 93 15.83 7.61 7.99
C ALA A 93 14.44 6.96 7.92
N LEU A 94 14.08 6.11 8.89
CA LEU A 94 12.76 5.51 8.97
C LEU A 94 11.66 6.55 9.18
N ILE A 95 11.87 7.56 10.01
CA ILE A 95 10.88 8.64 10.22
C ILE A 95 10.63 9.38 8.90
N VAL A 96 11.69 9.82 8.22
CA VAL A 96 11.57 10.53 6.92
C VAL A 96 10.83 9.66 5.90
N LYS A 97 11.18 8.37 5.81
CA LYS A 97 10.50 7.41 4.94
C LYS A 97 9.00 7.31 5.25
N HIS A 98 8.60 7.22 6.52
CA HIS A 98 7.19 7.10 6.87
C HIS A 98 6.42 8.39 6.61
N ILE A 99 7.03 9.57 6.78
CA ILE A 99 6.42 10.83 6.39
C ILE A 99 6.16 10.86 4.89
N ALA A 100 7.16 10.51 4.07
CA ALA A 100 7.00 10.41 2.62
C ALA A 100 5.89 9.40 2.24
N PHE A 101 5.86 8.25 2.92
CA PHE A 101 4.83 7.23 2.70
C PHE A 101 3.43 7.71 3.12
N LEU A 102 3.28 8.43 4.23
CA LEU A 102 1.99 9.02 4.61
C LEU A 102 1.49 10.01 3.55
N VAL A 103 2.37 10.82 3.00
CA VAL A 103 2.01 11.76 1.92
C VAL A 103 1.61 11.00 0.66
N ILE A 104 2.39 10.00 0.23
CA ILE A 104 2.13 9.27 -1.01
C ILE A 104 0.91 8.35 -0.88
N TYR A 105 0.90 7.46 0.12
CA TYR A 105 -0.21 6.53 0.33
C TYR A 105 -1.47 7.26 0.77
N GLY A 106 -1.36 8.17 1.74
CA GLY A 106 -2.50 8.94 2.23
C GLY A 106 -3.06 9.87 1.16
N GLY A 107 -2.20 10.66 0.50
CA GLY A 107 -2.61 11.56 -0.57
C GLY A 107 -3.18 10.83 -1.79
N GLY A 108 -2.53 9.75 -2.23
CA GLY A 108 -3.01 8.93 -3.34
C GLY A 108 -4.33 8.22 -3.03
N SER A 109 -4.52 7.75 -1.78
CA SER A 109 -5.78 7.12 -1.37
C SER A 109 -6.90 8.16 -1.20
N TYR A 110 -6.59 9.34 -0.67
CA TYR A 110 -7.53 10.44 -0.62
C TYR A 110 -7.96 10.87 -2.02
N TRP A 111 -7.01 11.02 -2.94
CA TRP A 111 -7.32 11.33 -4.34
C TRP A 111 -8.17 10.23 -4.99
N ALA A 112 -7.81 8.96 -4.80
CA ALA A 112 -8.61 7.83 -5.27
C ALA A 112 -10.05 7.83 -4.71
N TRP A 113 -10.25 8.23 -3.46
CA TRP A 113 -11.58 8.39 -2.87
C TRP A 113 -12.40 9.49 -3.55
N THR A 114 -11.77 10.60 -3.95
CA THR A 114 -12.46 11.68 -4.69
C THR A 114 -12.85 11.31 -6.13
N LEU A 115 -12.41 10.15 -6.63
CA LEU A 115 -12.71 9.64 -7.97
C LEU A 115 -13.88 8.63 -7.99
N LEU A 116 -14.39 8.24 -6.83
CA LEU A 116 -15.61 7.44 -6.69
C LEU A 116 -16.84 8.29 -6.99
#